data_AF-A0A140CT01-F1
#
_entry.id   AF-A0A140CT01-F1
#
_cell.length_a   1.000
_cell.length_b   1.000
_cell.length_c   1.000
_cell.angle_alpha   90.00
_cell.angle_beta   90.00
_cell.angle_gamma   90.00
#
_symmetry.space_group_name_H-M   'P 1'
#
loop_
_entity.id
_entity.type
_entity.pdbx_description
1 polymer ?
#
loop_
_entity_poly.entity_id
_entity_poly.type
_entity_poly.pdbx_seq_one_letter_code
_entity_poly.pdbx_strand_id
1 'polypeptide(L)'
;FIEHQFPDMLEIPSTSKSPHIMFGAMAKTYYAAKMGLNANDICVVSVMPCIVKKAEAARRELSKDDNRKDDIVISTRELGKMLHEAGVDFARLEDEDFDQLMGESTGASVIFGTTGGVIEAAVRTAYEWVTGETLEDVEFTQLRG
;
A
#
# COMPACT_ATOMS: atom_id res chain seq x y z
N PHE A 1 -9.17 12.61 -11.07
CA PHE A 1 -9.33 14.03 -10.77
C PHE A 1 -8.40 14.86 -11.65
N ILE A 2 -7.08 14.89 -11.38
CA ILE A 2 -6.09 15.61 -12.19
C ILE A 2 -6.19 15.24 -13.67
N GLU A 3 -6.14 13.93 -13.99
CA GLU A 3 -6.25 13.43 -15.37
C GLU A 3 -7.49 13.91 -16.16
N HIS A 4 -8.58 14.29 -15.48
CA HIS A 4 -9.84 14.67 -16.14
C HIS A 4 -10.15 16.16 -16.06
N GLN A 5 -9.72 16.82 -14.98
CA GLN A 5 -10.14 18.18 -14.66
C GLN A 5 -8.98 19.19 -14.71
N PHE A 6 -7.73 18.72 -14.55
CA PHE A 6 -6.53 19.57 -14.50
C PHE A 6 -5.37 18.89 -15.25
N PRO A 7 -5.51 18.65 -16.56
CA PRO A 7 -4.52 17.91 -17.35
C PRO A 7 -3.17 18.65 -17.48
N ASP A 8 -3.17 19.97 -17.32
CA ASP A 8 -1.99 20.82 -17.24
C ASP A 8 -1.16 20.59 -15.96
N MET A 9 -1.75 19.96 -14.93
CA MET A 9 -1.11 19.65 -13.66
C MET A 9 -0.61 18.20 -13.56
N LEU A 10 -0.52 17.47 -14.67
CA LEU A 10 -0.11 16.06 -14.67
C LEU A 10 1.32 15.82 -14.16
N GLU A 11 2.19 16.83 -14.19
CA GLU A 11 3.58 16.74 -13.71
C GLU A 11 3.74 17.05 -12.21
N ILE A 12 2.68 17.48 -11.51
CA ILE A 12 2.74 17.79 -10.08
C ILE A 12 2.83 16.53 -9.19
N PRO A 13 2.04 15.46 -9.43
CA PRO A 13 2.11 14.27 -8.60
C PRO A 13 3.48 13.57 -8.67
N SER A 14 3.89 12.98 -7.53
CA SER A 14 5.09 12.15 -7.47
C SER A 14 5.05 11.01 -8.49
N THR A 15 6.20 10.70 -9.09
CA THR A 15 6.38 9.54 -9.96
C THR A 15 6.39 8.22 -9.19
N SER A 16 6.42 8.28 -7.85
CA SER A 16 6.34 7.10 -6.99
C SER A 16 5.00 6.40 -7.18
N LYS A 17 5.05 5.07 -7.36
CA LYS A 17 3.85 4.22 -7.35
C LYS A 17 3.19 4.29 -5.97
N SER A 18 1.89 3.99 -5.91
CA SER A 18 1.22 3.87 -4.61
C SER A 18 1.71 2.63 -3.83
N PRO A 19 1.61 2.62 -2.49
CA PRO A 19 2.05 1.48 -1.67
C PRO A 19 1.48 0.13 -2.11
N HIS A 20 0.22 0.13 -2.56
CA HIS A 20 -0.45 -1.03 -3.16
C HIS A 20 0.34 -1.61 -4.33
N ILE A 21 0.60 -0.79 -5.35
CA ILE A 21 1.29 -1.21 -6.58
C ILE A 21 2.78 -1.44 -6.33
N MET A 22 3.39 -0.73 -5.38
CA MET A 22 4.76 -0.96 -4.94
C MET A 22 4.91 -2.34 -4.31
N PHE A 23 3.99 -2.71 -3.41
CA PHE A 23 3.99 -4.02 -2.77
C PHE A 23 3.85 -5.13 -3.80
N GLY A 24 2.86 -5.05 -4.70
CA GLY A 24 2.67 -6.05 -5.76
C GLY A 24 3.91 -6.23 -6.64
N ALA A 25 4.61 -5.14 -6.96
CA ALA A 25 5.89 -5.20 -7.68
C ALA A 25 6.97 -5.94 -6.87
N MET A 26 7.09 -5.67 -5.58
CA MET A 26 8.07 -6.30 -4.69
C MET A 26 7.76 -7.79 -4.48
N ALA A 27 6.48 -8.15 -4.31
CA ALA A 27 6.03 -9.53 -4.13
C ALA A 27 6.41 -10.41 -5.34
N LYS A 28 6.18 -9.90 -6.56
CA LYS A 28 6.48 -10.65 -7.79
C LYS A 28 7.93 -10.56 -8.27
N THR A 29 8.78 -9.79 -7.60
CA THR A 29 10.21 -9.67 -7.96
C THR A 29 11.11 -10.09 -6.82
N TYR A 30 11.21 -9.27 -5.78
CA TYR A 30 12.08 -9.50 -4.64
C TYR A 30 11.67 -10.75 -3.84
N TYR A 31 10.40 -10.87 -3.47
CA TYR A 31 9.92 -12.02 -2.69
C TYR A 31 9.98 -13.32 -3.52
N ALA A 32 9.53 -13.28 -4.77
CA ALA A 32 9.65 -14.40 -5.70
C ALA A 32 11.09 -14.93 -5.79
N ALA A 33 12.05 -14.03 -6.01
CA ALA A 33 13.46 -14.40 -6.08
C ALA A 33 14.00 -14.93 -4.75
N LYS A 34 13.64 -14.31 -3.63
CA LYS A 34 14.08 -14.72 -2.29
C LYS A 34 13.57 -16.12 -1.91
N MET A 35 12.35 -16.44 -2.33
CA MET A 35 11.69 -17.72 -2.04
C MET A 35 11.91 -18.80 -3.11
N GLY A 36 12.61 -18.48 -4.20
CA GLY A 36 12.80 -19.41 -5.32
C GLY A 36 11.51 -19.75 -6.05
N LEU A 37 10.51 -18.86 -6.01
CA LEU A 37 9.21 -19.03 -6.64
C LEU A 37 9.17 -18.39 -8.03
N ASN A 38 8.37 -18.95 -8.93
CA ASN A 38 8.03 -18.28 -10.18
C ASN A 38 7.01 -17.16 -9.88
N ALA A 39 7.23 -15.96 -10.42
CA ALA A 39 6.33 -14.83 -10.26
C ALA A 39 4.91 -15.09 -10.80
N ASN A 40 4.77 -16.00 -11.76
CA ASN A 40 3.47 -16.41 -12.32
C ASN A 40 2.68 -17.33 -11.38
N ASP A 41 3.36 -17.95 -10.39
CA ASP A 41 2.73 -18.81 -9.39
C ASP A 41 2.30 -18.02 -8.13
N ILE A 42 2.59 -16.71 -8.10
CA ILE A 42 2.24 -15.83 -6.99
C ILE A 42 0.96 -15.05 -7.34
N CYS A 43 -0.08 -15.23 -6.52
CA CYS A 43 -1.30 -14.44 -6.56
C CYS A 43 -1.29 -13.40 -5.45
N VAL A 44 -1.24 -12.12 -5.81
CA VAL A 44 -1.29 -10.99 -4.86
C VAL A 44 -2.75 -10.57 -4.68
N VAL A 45 -3.26 -10.76 -3.46
CA VAL A 45 -4.62 -10.36 -3.06
C VAL A 45 -4.54 -9.18 -2.10
N SER A 46 -5.06 -8.04 -2.53
CA SER A 46 -5.00 -6.78 -1.79
C SER A 46 -6.36 -6.45 -1.17
N VAL A 47 -6.40 -6.19 0.14
CA VAL A 47 -7.60 -5.74 0.87
C VAL A 47 -7.54 -4.23 1.01
N MET A 48 -8.50 -3.52 0.41
CA MET A 48 -8.45 -2.05 0.30
C MET A 48 -9.75 -1.40 0.80
N PRO A 49 -9.69 -0.29 1.56
CA PRO A 49 -10.89 0.43 1.98
C PRO A 49 -11.52 1.28 0.85
N CYS A 50 -11.00 1.20 -0.38
CA CYS A 50 -11.40 2.05 -1.51
C CYS A 50 -11.60 1.25 -2.80
N ILE A 51 -12.68 1.56 -3.52
CA ILE A 51 -13.02 0.90 -4.80
C ILE A 51 -12.08 1.33 -5.92
N VAL A 52 -11.54 2.56 -5.86
CA VAL A 52 -10.62 3.10 -6.88
C VAL A 52 -9.36 2.24 -7.01
N LYS A 53 -8.95 1.54 -5.94
CA LYS A 53 -7.82 0.62 -5.97
C LYS A 53 -8.03 -0.58 -6.90
N LYS A 54 -9.29 -0.99 -7.14
CA LYS A 54 -9.60 -1.99 -8.17
C LYS A 54 -9.30 -1.47 -9.57
N ALA A 55 -9.65 -0.21 -9.84
CA ALA A 55 -9.36 0.44 -11.12
C ALA A 55 -7.86 0.70 -11.29
N GLU A 56 -7.14 1.05 -10.22
CA GLU A 56 -5.68 1.21 -10.22
C GLU A 56 -4.99 -0.12 -10.59
N ALA A 57 -5.36 -1.24 -9.96
CA ALA A 57 -4.79 -2.55 -10.28
C ALA A 57 -5.09 -3.01 -11.72
N ALA A 58 -6.21 -2.55 -12.30
CA ALA A 58 -6.60 -2.88 -13.67
C ALA A 58 -5.87 -2.05 -14.75
N ARG A 59 -5.06 -1.05 -14.37
CA ARG A 59 -4.33 -0.19 -15.33
C ARG A 59 -3.25 -0.98 -16.05
N ARG A 60 -3.27 -0.92 -17.39
CA ARG A 60 -2.34 -1.66 -18.25
C ARG A 60 -0.91 -1.16 -18.09
N GLU A 61 -0.72 0.15 -17.94
CA GLU A 61 0.56 0.80 -17.69
C GLU A 61 1.20 0.39 -16.35
N LEU A 62 0.38 -0.12 -15.43
CA LEU A 62 0.85 -0.65 -14.15
C LEU A 62 1.10 -2.17 -14.19
N SER A 63 0.90 -2.82 -15.33
CA SER A 63 1.25 -4.23 -15.55
C SER A 63 2.62 -4.33 -16.25
N LYS A 64 3.38 -5.40 -16.01
CA LYS A 64 4.61 -5.69 -16.77
C LYS A 64 4.48 -7.08 -17.38
N ASP A 65 4.68 -7.19 -18.69
CA ASP A 65 4.72 -8.46 -19.42
C ASP A 65 3.46 -9.35 -19.20
N ASP A 66 2.26 -8.74 -19.25
CA ASP A 66 0.95 -9.35 -18.96
C ASP A 66 0.77 -9.92 -17.54
N ASN A 67 1.79 -9.82 -16.68
CA ASN A 67 1.67 -10.16 -15.27
C ASN A 67 1.27 -8.91 -14.47
N ARG A 68 0.05 -8.94 -13.92
CA ARG A 68 -0.48 -7.85 -13.10
C ARG A 68 0.34 -7.74 -11.81
N LYS A 69 0.55 -6.53 -11.30
CA LYS A 69 1.25 -6.35 -10.01
C LYS A 69 0.37 -6.77 -8.83
N ASP A 70 -0.93 -6.50 -8.93
CA ASP A 70 -1.97 -6.97 -8.02
C ASP A 70 -3.00 -7.77 -8.82
N ASP A 71 -3.25 -9.01 -8.44
CA ASP A 71 -4.12 -9.92 -9.19
C ASP A 71 -5.59 -9.72 -8.82
N ILE A 72 -5.84 -9.55 -7.51
CA ILE A 72 -7.19 -9.45 -6.95
C ILE A 72 -7.21 -8.30 -5.93
N VAL A 73 -8.20 -7.43 -6.04
CA VAL A 73 -8.46 -6.38 -5.05
C VAL A 73 -9.86 -6.53 -4.49
N ILE A 74 -9.95 -6.79 -3.19
CA ILE A 74 -11.21 -6.87 -2.44
C ILE A 74 -11.35 -5.70 -1.48
N SER A 75 -12.57 -5.28 -1.24
CA SER A 75 -12.87 -4.25 -0.24
C SER A 75 -12.95 -4.84 1.16
N THR A 76 -12.81 -4.00 2.18
CA THR A 76 -13.04 -4.40 3.58
C THR A 76 -14.41 -5.05 3.80
N ARG A 77 -15.44 -4.62 3.06
CA ARG A 77 -16.77 -5.23 3.10
C ARG A 77 -16.82 -6.62 2.48
N GLU A 78 -16.09 -6.82 1.39
CA GLU A 78 -15.98 -8.14 0.74
C GLU A 78 -15.23 -9.12 1.65
N LEU A 79 -14.14 -8.69 2.29
CA LEU A 79 -13.44 -9.50 3.29
C LEU A 79 -14.35 -9.84 4.48
N GLY A 80 -15.06 -8.86 5.03
CA GLY A 80 -16.00 -9.09 6.13
C GLY A 80 -17.10 -10.09 5.78
N LYS A 81 -17.61 -10.05 4.54
CA LYS A 81 -18.56 -11.04 4.04
C LYS A 81 -17.94 -12.43 3.92
N MET A 82 -16.72 -12.55 3.39
CA MET A 82 -16.02 -13.83 3.29
C MET A 82 -15.78 -14.48 4.66
N LEU A 83 -15.37 -13.70 5.65
CA LEU A 83 -15.19 -14.16 7.03
C LEU A 83 -16.50 -14.68 7.63
N HIS A 84 -17.60 -13.96 7.40
CA HIS A 84 -18.92 -14.37 7.86
C HIS A 84 -19.40 -15.68 7.18
N GLU A 85 -19.25 -15.78 5.86
CA GLU A 85 -19.62 -16.99 5.09
C GLU A 85 -18.76 -18.21 5.46
N ALA A 86 -17.50 -17.99 5.85
CA ALA A 86 -16.61 -19.04 6.35
C ALA A 86 -16.91 -19.46 7.81
N GLY A 87 -17.85 -18.79 8.49
CA GLY A 87 -18.19 -19.07 9.90
C GLY A 87 -17.12 -18.61 10.89
N VAL A 88 -16.28 -17.64 10.51
CA VAL A 88 -15.20 -17.12 11.36
C VAL A 88 -15.75 -16.07 12.33
N ASP A 89 -15.56 -16.31 13.63
CA ASP A 89 -15.85 -15.33 14.68
C ASP A 89 -14.65 -14.40 14.88
N PHE A 90 -14.56 -13.37 14.04
CA PHE A 90 -13.43 -12.45 14.00
C PHE A 90 -13.14 -11.79 15.37
N ALA A 91 -14.17 -11.55 16.18
CA ALA A 91 -14.02 -10.90 17.49
C ALA A 91 -13.34 -11.79 18.54
N ARG A 92 -13.18 -13.09 18.27
CA ARG A 92 -12.57 -14.06 19.17
C ARG A 92 -11.24 -14.64 18.66
N LEU A 93 -10.75 -14.15 17.52
CA LEU A 93 -9.44 -14.56 17.03
C LEU A 93 -8.35 -14.03 17.96
N GLU A 94 -7.32 -14.85 18.16
CA GLU A 94 -6.09 -14.41 18.82
C GLU A 94 -5.28 -13.54 17.84
N ASP A 95 -4.55 -12.58 18.37
CA ASP A 95 -3.64 -11.76 17.58
C ASP A 95 -2.46 -12.62 17.09
N GLU A 96 -2.08 -12.46 15.82
CA GLU A 96 -0.91 -13.09 15.22
C GLU A 96 -0.02 -12.03 14.56
N ASP A 97 1.28 -12.27 14.55
CA ASP A 97 2.26 -11.40 13.90
C ASP A 97 2.17 -11.53 12.37
N PHE A 98 2.53 -10.44 11.66
CA PHE A 98 2.69 -10.49 10.21
C PHE A 98 3.90 -11.34 9.80
N ASP A 99 3.84 -11.87 8.58
CA ASP A 99 4.95 -12.64 8.00
C ASP A 99 6.26 -11.83 7.94
N GLN A 100 7.36 -12.49 8.31
CA GLN A 100 8.70 -11.95 8.16
C GLN A 100 9.05 -11.86 6.66
N LEU A 101 9.74 -10.77 6.25
CA LEU A 101 10.21 -10.40 4.90
C LEU A 101 9.42 -9.28 4.20
N MET A 102 8.10 -9.22 4.39
CA MET A 102 7.24 -8.19 3.76
C MET A 102 6.12 -7.66 4.67
N GLY A 103 6.03 -8.12 5.92
CA GLY A 103 5.01 -7.69 6.89
C GLY A 103 5.46 -6.61 7.87
N GLU A 104 6.74 -6.24 7.90
CA GLU A 104 7.24 -5.21 8.82
C GLU A 104 6.63 -3.83 8.51
N SER A 105 6.15 -3.17 9.55
CA SER A 105 5.49 -1.87 9.49
C SER A 105 6.21 -0.85 10.36
N THR A 106 6.30 0.39 9.90
CA THR A 106 6.84 1.51 10.67
C THR A 106 5.72 2.43 11.16
N GLY A 107 5.96 3.19 12.24
CA GLY A 107 4.97 4.17 12.73
C GLY A 107 4.56 5.21 11.68
N ALA A 108 5.44 5.54 10.73
CA ALA A 108 5.13 6.41 9.59
C ALA A 108 4.21 5.72 8.56
N SER A 109 4.32 4.40 8.37
CA SER A 109 3.44 3.67 7.44
C SER A 109 2.01 3.48 7.97
N VAL A 110 1.84 3.37 9.29
CA VAL A 110 0.52 3.19 9.92
C VAL A 110 -0.39 4.41 9.70
N ILE A 111 0.17 5.62 9.69
CA ILE A 111 -0.62 6.85 9.56
C ILE A 111 -1.09 7.13 8.11
N PHE A 112 -0.65 6.37 7.09
CA PHE A 112 -1.06 6.57 5.69
C PHE A 112 -2.57 6.50 5.48
N GLY A 113 -3.29 5.78 6.35
CA GLY A 113 -4.75 5.64 6.28
C GLY A 113 -5.53 6.87 6.77
N THR A 114 -4.85 7.86 7.34
CA THR A 114 -5.46 9.08 7.90
C THR A 114 -5.18 10.30 7.03
N THR A 115 -6.08 11.28 7.03
CA THR A 115 -5.83 12.56 6.36
C THR A 115 -4.58 13.22 6.94
N GLY A 116 -3.70 13.74 6.09
CA GLY A 116 -2.42 14.31 6.51
C GLY A 116 -1.31 13.30 6.82
N GLY A 117 -1.63 12.02 7.07
CA GLY A 117 -0.62 11.04 7.46
C GLY A 117 0.43 10.73 6.37
N VAL A 118 0.05 10.77 5.09
CA VAL A 118 1.00 10.57 3.98
C VAL A 118 2.04 11.70 3.91
N ILE A 119 1.63 12.96 4.08
CA ILE A 119 2.56 14.09 4.06
C ILE A 119 3.40 14.13 5.32
N GLU A 120 2.82 13.80 6.48
CA GLU A 120 3.57 13.65 7.74
C GLU A 120 4.68 12.59 7.61
N ALA A 121 4.37 11.42 7.07
CA ALA A 121 5.36 10.38 6.82
C ALA A 121 6.46 10.81 5.86
N ALA A 122 6.11 11.54 4.79
CA ALA A 122 7.10 12.04 3.83
C ALA A 122 8.03 13.09 4.46
N VAL A 123 7.49 14.01 5.27
CA VAL A 123 8.26 15.07 5.93
C VAL A 123 9.21 14.50 6.98
N ARG A 124 8.80 13.48 7.75
CA ARG A 124 9.68 12.80 8.72
C ARG A 124 10.97 12.33 8.07
N THR A 125 10.85 11.59 6.97
CA THR A 125 12.01 11.07 6.22
C THR A 125 12.78 12.19 5.53
N ALA A 126 12.08 13.15 4.90
CA ALA A 126 12.72 14.25 4.20
C ALA A 126 13.56 15.14 5.13
N TYR A 127 13.09 15.37 6.36
CA TYR A 127 13.84 16.13 7.36
C TYR A 127 15.21 15.51 7.60
N GLU A 128 15.27 14.23 7.96
CA GLU A 128 16.53 13.56 8.27
C GLU A 128 17.44 13.47 7.04
N TRP A 129 16.88 13.25 5.86
CA TRP A 129 17.66 13.17 4.62
C TRP A 129 18.28 14.50 4.20
N VAL A 130 17.55 15.62 4.40
CA VAL A 130 18.01 16.96 4.00
C VAL A 130 18.95 17.55 5.04
N THR A 131 18.65 17.36 6.32
CA THR A 131 19.42 17.96 7.43
C THR A 131 20.60 17.08 7.86
N GLY A 132 20.50 15.76 7.69
CA GLY A 132 21.43 14.80 8.28
C GLY A 132 21.28 14.66 9.79
N GLU A 133 20.27 15.28 10.39
CA GLU A 133 19.99 15.27 11.83
C GLU A 133 18.83 14.32 12.14
N THR A 134 18.90 13.66 13.28
CA THR A 134 17.80 12.82 13.77
C THR A 134 16.62 13.71 14.16
N LEU A 135 15.44 13.38 13.65
CA LEU A 135 14.22 14.09 14.01
C LEU A 135 13.75 13.66 15.40
N GLU A 136 13.91 14.52 16.40
CA GLU A 136 13.52 14.20 17.78
C GLU A 136 12.01 14.17 17.97
N ASP A 137 11.29 15.13 17.39
CA ASP A 137 9.83 15.19 17.43
C ASP A 137 9.25 14.79 16.08
N VAL A 138 8.67 13.59 16.04
CA VAL A 138 8.08 13.02 14.84
C VAL A 138 6.62 13.43 14.64
N GLU A 139 6.00 14.13 15.61
CA GLU A 139 4.58 14.46 15.56
C GLU A 139 4.32 15.82 14.89
N PHE A 140 3.79 15.79 13.67
CA PHE A 140 3.41 17.02 12.97
C PHE A 140 1.93 17.31 13.16
N THR A 141 1.53 17.76 14.35
CA THR A 141 0.12 17.99 14.71
C THR A 141 -0.62 18.94 13.77
N GLN A 142 0.09 19.92 13.19
CA GLN A 142 -0.45 20.85 12.18
C GLN A 142 -0.89 20.19 10.86
N LEU A 143 -0.43 18.96 10.58
CA LEU A 143 -0.84 18.20 9.40
C LEU A 143 -2.05 17.29 9.70
N ARG A 144 -2.41 17.14 10.97
CA ARG A 144 -3.51 16.29 11.43
C ARG A 144 -4.81 17.11 11.54
N GLY A 145 -5.95 16.43 11.59
CA GLY A 145 -7.29 17.02 11.73
C GLY A 145 -8.31 16.01 12.21
#